data_AF-A0A8J4M4N7-F1
#
_entry.id   AF-A0A8J4M4N7-F1
#
_cell.length_a   1.000
_cell.length_b   1.000
_cell.length_c   1.000
_cell.angle_alpha   90.00
_cell.angle_beta   90.00
_cell.angle_gamma   90.00
#
_symmetry.space_group_name_H-M   'P 1'
#
loop_
_entity.id
_entity.type
_entity.pdbx_description
1 polymer ?
#
loop_
_entity_poly.entity_id
_entity_poly.type
_entity_poly.pdbx_seq_one_letter_code
_entity_poly.pdbx_strand_id
1 'polypeptide(L)'
;MTNQRKYKAFNSEEDLVEIFIANLLNSTIKNSPLILREVDCWQGRADIVAAFIKDKEPFPQCKQISYLKHYTSANIIALLHKRAPRSKTYILKYLGLSEETINRWLFNLLQADVISITPNGCYTINEKFNIPTIELYAYEVKLSNWKRALYQASQYKGFSNYSYVVMPAKHINPAVKNIEAFRINNVGLIQVEESGSQKVLYKPTKIKPKKKSFHLIGIAHVLHEMDSLIVKH
;
A
#
# COMPACT_ATOMS: atom_id res chain seq x y z
N MET A 1 21.24 -18.02 -40.49
CA MET A 1 20.64 -19.04 -39.61
C MET A 1 20.42 -18.42 -38.25
N THR A 2 19.16 -18.18 -37.91
CA THR A 2 18.70 -17.34 -36.81
C THR A 2 18.85 -18.09 -35.49
N ASN A 3 19.69 -17.58 -34.59
CA ASN A 3 19.92 -18.15 -33.28
C ASN A 3 18.68 -17.88 -32.40
N GLN A 4 17.73 -18.82 -32.38
CA GLN A 4 16.63 -18.82 -31.41
C GLN A 4 17.23 -19.02 -30.03
N ARG A 5 17.44 -17.91 -29.29
CA ARG A 5 17.62 -17.99 -27.83
C ARG A 5 16.39 -18.70 -27.28
N LYS A 6 16.56 -19.92 -26.78
CA LYS A 6 15.57 -20.61 -25.94
C LYS A 6 15.23 -19.67 -24.78
N TYR A 7 14.06 -19.06 -24.82
CA TYR A 7 13.53 -18.31 -23.68
C TYR A 7 13.35 -19.30 -22.53
N LYS A 8 13.86 -18.93 -21.36
CA LYS A 8 13.88 -19.77 -20.17
C LYS A 8 12.62 -19.43 -19.36
N ALA A 9 11.80 -20.43 -19.07
CA ALA A 9 10.66 -20.26 -18.18
C ALA A 9 11.09 -19.67 -16.83
N PHE A 10 10.22 -18.85 -16.23
CA PHE A 10 10.39 -18.39 -14.85
C PHE A 10 10.53 -19.62 -13.94
N ASN A 11 11.64 -19.73 -13.21
CA ASN A 11 11.93 -20.89 -12.38
C ASN A 11 11.37 -20.70 -10.95
N SER A 12 11.06 -19.46 -10.57
CA SER A 12 10.52 -19.10 -9.26
C SER A 12 9.57 -17.88 -9.34
N GLU A 13 8.79 -17.65 -8.28
CA GLU A 13 8.01 -16.40 -8.13
C GLU A 13 8.93 -15.19 -7.97
N GLU A 14 10.10 -15.38 -7.35
CA GLU A 14 11.12 -14.34 -7.20
C GLU A 14 11.67 -13.88 -8.55
N ASP A 15 11.94 -14.80 -9.49
CA ASP A 15 12.39 -14.45 -10.84
C ASP A 15 11.38 -13.51 -11.54
N LEU A 16 10.09 -13.78 -11.33
CA LEU A 16 9.01 -12.98 -11.90
C LEU A 16 8.87 -11.62 -11.21
N VAL A 17 9.03 -11.56 -9.88
CA VAL A 17 9.07 -10.33 -9.10
C VAL A 17 10.18 -9.40 -9.62
N GLU A 18 11.40 -9.90 -9.73
CA GLU A 18 12.57 -9.10 -10.14
C GLU A 18 12.42 -8.53 -11.55
N ILE A 19 11.99 -9.38 -12.50
CA ILE A 19 11.71 -8.93 -13.87
C ILE A 19 10.59 -7.89 -13.89
N PHE A 20 9.53 -8.08 -13.10
CA PHE A 20 8.43 -7.13 -13.05
C PHE A 20 8.83 -5.78 -12.45
N ILE A 21 9.62 -5.77 -11.37
CA ILE A 21 10.15 -4.54 -10.75
C ILE A 21 11.02 -3.76 -11.75
N ALA A 22 11.93 -4.44 -12.45
CA ALA A 22 12.77 -3.80 -13.46
C ALA A 22 11.93 -3.09 -14.54
N ASN A 23 10.83 -3.72 -14.97
CA ASN A 23 9.91 -3.11 -15.93
C ASN A 23 9.14 -1.90 -15.37
N LEU A 24 8.68 -1.97 -14.12
CA LEU A 24 8.00 -0.83 -13.47
C LEU A 24 8.91 0.40 -13.46
N LEU A 25 10.18 0.22 -13.08
CA LEU A 25 11.17 1.29 -13.02
C LEU A 25 11.50 1.83 -14.42
N ASN A 26 11.71 0.95 -15.41
CA ASN A 26 12.04 1.36 -16.78
C ASN A 26 10.89 2.08 -17.49
N SER A 27 9.63 1.77 -17.16
CA SER A 27 8.46 2.37 -17.79
C SER A 27 8.17 3.82 -17.35
N THR A 28 8.87 4.33 -16.32
CA THR A 28 8.52 5.58 -15.62
C THR A 28 9.69 6.56 -15.51
N ILE A 29 10.23 7.01 -16.65
CA ILE A 29 11.43 7.87 -16.74
C ILE A 29 11.26 9.26 -16.10
N LYS A 30 10.02 9.76 -15.93
CA LYS A 30 9.76 11.09 -15.33
C LYS A 30 9.14 11.07 -13.93
N ASN A 31 8.62 9.94 -13.46
CA ASN A 31 7.94 9.77 -12.17
C ASN A 31 8.12 8.33 -11.70
N SER A 32 9.37 7.92 -11.49
CA SER A 32 9.66 6.56 -11.03
C SER A 32 9.03 6.36 -9.64
N PRO A 33 8.22 5.30 -9.46
CA PRO A 33 7.62 5.02 -8.17
C PRO A 33 8.69 4.56 -7.17
N LEU A 34 8.46 4.82 -5.89
CA LEU A 34 9.17 4.08 -4.84
C LEU A 34 8.61 2.66 -4.79
N ILE A 35 9.49 1.67 -4.90
CA ILE A 35 9.11 0.25 -4.86
C ILE A 35 9.42 -0.31 -3.49
N LEU A 36 8.41 -0.90 -2.86
CA LEU A 36 8.53 -1.66 -1.62
C LEU A 36 8.19 -3.12 -1.88
N ARG A 37 8.87 -4.02 -1.17
CA ARG A 37 8.64 -5.47 -1.22
C ARG A 37 8.01 -5.95 0.08
N GLU A 38 7.20 -7.00 0.01
CA GLU A 38 6.63 -7.69 1.19
C GLU A 38 5.91 -6.76 2.19
N VAL A 39 5.06 -5.86 1.68
CA VAL A 39 4.42 -4.84 2.52
C VAL A 39 3.20 -5.41 3.23
N ASP A 40 3.29 -5.56 4.55
CA ASP A 40 2.17 -5.95 5.42
C ASP A 40 1.38 -4.73 5.89
N CYS A 41 0.11 -4.67 5.50
CA CYS A 41 -0.84 -3.63 5.89
C CYS A 41 -2.08 -4.22 6.61
N TRP A 42 -1.91 -5.34 7.35
CA TRP A 42 -2.95 -6.03 8.11
C TRP A 42 -4.11 -6.66 7.31
N GLN A 43 -4.21 -6.39 6.01
CA GLN A 43 -5.11 -7.07 5.07
C GLN A 43 -4.32 -7.87 4.03
N GLY A 44 -3.36 -8.65 4.53
CA GLY A 44 -2.42 -9.39 3.71
C GLY A 44 -1.11 -8.63 3.48
N ARG A 45 -0.12 -9.38 2.99
CA ARG A 45 1.22 -8.91 2.66
C ARG A 45 1.34 -8.88 1.14
N ALA A 46 1.40 -7.68 0.57
CA ALA A 46 1.59 -7.53 -0.86
C ALA A 46 3.04 -7.81 -1.23
N ASP A 47 3.27 -8.60 -2.29
CA ASP A 47 4.62 -8.90 -2.78
C ASP A 47 5.35 -7.62 -3.19
N ILE A 48 4.63 -6.72 -3.87
CA ILE A 48 5.16 -5.43 -4.35
C ILE A 48 4.15 -4.31 -4.10
N VAL A 49 4.62 -3.17 -3.64
CA VAL A 49 3.88 -1.91 -3.62
C VAL A 49 4.67 -0.85 -4.37
N ALA A 50 4.10 -0.31 -5.45
CA ALA A 50 4.62 0.88 -6.11
C ALA A 50 3.89 2.12 -5.58
N ALA A 51 4.64 3.08 -5.06
CA ALA A 51 4.14 4.29 -4.46
C ALA A 51 4.49 5.52 -5.31
N PHE A 52 3.46 6.27 -5.70
CA PHE A 52 3.59 7.53 -6.42
C PHE A 52 3.27 8.68 -5.49
N ILE A 53 4.30 9.43 -5.11
CA ILE A 53 4.20 10.57 -4.21
C ILE A 53 3.84 11.80 -5.06
N LYS A 54 2.71 12.46 -4.74
CA LYS A 54 2.23 13.61 -5.51
C LYS A 54 2.66 14.95 -4.93
N ASP A 55 2.76 14.98 -3.61
CA ASP A 55 3.10 16.20 -2.89
C ASP A 55 4.60 16.33 -2.78
N LYS A 56 5.09 17.57 -2.79
CA LYS A 56 6.43 17.90 -2.31
C LYS A 56 6.35 18.08 -0.79
N GLU A 57 7.49 17.97 -0.11
CA GLU A 57 7.68 18.28 1.32
C GLU A 57 6.77 19.41 1.84
N PRO A 58 6.32 19.38 3.11
CA PRO A 58 6.91 18.63 4.23
C PRO A 58 6.28 17.26 4.49
N PHE A 59 7.12 16.26 4.78
CA PHE A 59 6.73 14.94 5.25
C PHE A 59 6.79 14.81 6.78
N PRO A 60 6.05 13.83 7.36
CA PRO A 60 6.14 13.50 8.79
C PRO A 60 7.56 13.14 9.22
N GLN A 61 7.90 13.46 10.48
CA GLN A 61 9.18 13.07 11.08
C GLN A 61 9.23 11.56 11.36
N CYS A 62 10.42 10.97 11.47
CA CYS A 62 10.62 9.54 11.74
C CYS A 62 9.77 9.00 12.92
N LYS A 63 9.67 9.78 14.02
CA LYS A 63 8.86 9.40 15.19
C LYS A 63 7.35 9.39 14.88
N GLN A 64 6.87 10.31 14.04
CA GLN A 64 5.48 10.33 13.60
C GLN A 64 5.20 9.17 12.64
N ILE A 65 6.16 8.85 11.75
CA ILE A 65 6.07 7.71 10.82
C ILE A 65 5.97 6.39 11.59
N SER A 66 6.79 6.19 12.64
CA SER A 66 6.73 4.97 13.45
C SER A 66 5.37 4.79 14.13
N TYR A 67 4.73 5.87 14.57
CA TYR A 67 3.36 5.83 15.10
C TYR A 67 2.30 5.57 14.02
N LEU A 68 2.47 6.06 12.80
CA LEU A 68 1.56 5.74 11.70
C LEU A 68 1.62 4.24 11.30
N LYS A 69 2.77 3.58 11.45
CA LYS A 69 2.90 2.13 11.21
C LYS A 69 2.15 1.28 12.24
N HIS A 70 1.98 1.78 13.47
CA HIS A 70 1.34 1.01 14.52
C HIS A 70 -0.19 0.98 14.37
N TYR A 71 -0.78 -0.23 14.39
CA TYR A 71 -2.21 -0.45 14.16
C TYR A 71 -3.14 0.41 15.03
N THR A 72 -2.97 0.39 16.34
CA THR A 72 -3.83 1.17 17.25
C THR A 72 -3.77 2.67 16.99
N SER A 73 -2.56 3.21 16.82
CA SER A 73 -2.33 4.61 16.50
C SER A 73 -2.97 4.99 15.17
N ALA A 74 -2.76 4.21 14.11
CA ALA A 74 -3.37 4.43 12.81
C ALA A 74 -4.91 4.44 12.88
N ASN A 75 -5.52 3.60 13.73
CA ASN A 75 -6.96 3.63 13.96
C ASN A 75 -7.43 4.88 14.70
N ILE A 76 -6.70 5.35 15.71
CA ILE A 76 -7.01 6.63 16.38
C ILE A 76 -6.92 7.77 15.36
N ILE A 77 -5.80 7.89 14.63
CA ILE A 77 -5.58 8.94 13.62
C ILE A 77 -6.64 8.88 12.52
N ALA A 78 -7.08 7.68 12.12
CA ALA A 78 -8.13 7.51 11.13
C ALA A 78 -9.48 8.14 11.55
N LEU A 79 -9.80 8.16 12.84
CA LEU A 79 -11.02 8.76 13.39
C LEU A 79 -10.96 10.28 13.54
N LEU A 80 -9.75 10.83 13.61
CA LEU A 80 -9.52 12.25 13.84
C LEU A 80 -9.48 13.04 12.52
N HIS A 81 -9.83 14.31 12.66
CA HIS A 81 -9.76 15.32 11.61
C HIS A 81 -9.22 16.62 12.19
N LYS A 82 -8.64 17.48 11.35
CA LYS A 82 -8.14 18.79 11.78
C LYS A 82 -9.27 19.70 12.31
N ARG A 83 -10.40 19.73 11.61
CA ARG A 83 -11.54 20.63 11.88
C ARG A 83 -12.76 19.96 12.53
N ALA A 84 -12.64 18.71 12.98
CA ALA A 84 -13.73 17.99 13.64
C ALA A 84 -13.22 17.28 14.90
N PRO A 85 -13.26 17.94 16.07
CA PRO A 85 -12.78 17.37 17.33
C PRO A 85 -13.56 16.13 17.73
N ARG A 86 -12.88 15.15 18.33
CA ARG A 86 -13.48 13.93 18.89
C ARG A 86 -13.17 13.82 20.38
N SER A 87 -14.18 13.50 21.19
CA SER A 87 -13.97 13.25 22.61
C SER A 87 -13.25 11.91 22.83
N LYS A 88 -12.58 11.76 23.98
CA LYS A 88 -12.04 10.45 24.41
C LYS A 88 -13.12 9.36 24.42
N THR A 89 -14.30 9.70 24.93
CA THR A 89 -15.46 8.78 25.01
C THR A 89 -15.89 8.26 23.63
N TYR A 90 -15.88 9.13 22.61
CA TYR A 90 -16.16 8.73 21.24
C TYR A 90 -15.12 7.73 20.71
N ILE A 91 -13.83 8.03 20.93
CA ILE A 91 -12.72 7.18 20.49
C ILE A 91 -12.80 5.79 21.14
N LEU A 92 -13.02 5.74 22.46
CA LEU A 92 -13.19 4.49 23.21
C LEU A 92 -14.34 3.65 22.65
N LYS A 93 -15.52 4.27 22.50
CA LYS A 93 -16.72 3.60 21.98
C LYS A 93 -16.50 3.04 20.58
N TYR A 94 -15.81 3.78 19.71
CA TYR A 94 -15.62 3.36 18.32
C TYR A 94 -14.56 2.27 18.16
N LEU A 95 -13.47 2.33 18.95
CA LEU A 95 -12.36 1.38 18.82
C LEU A 95 -12.53 0.11 19.66
N GLY A 96 -13.36 0.13 20.71
CA GLY A 96 -13.58 -1.04 21.57
C GLY A 96 -12.33 -1.51 22.31
N LEU A 97 -11.35 -0.62 22.50
CA LEU A 97 -10.09 -0.89 23.20
C LEU A 97 -10.17 -0.45 24.66
N SER A 98 -9.28 -1.01 25.50
CA SER A 98 -9.19 -0.59 26.90
C SER A 98 -8.84 0.89 27.02
N GLU A 99 -9.38 1.54 28.06
CA GLU A 99 -9.11 2.95 28.33
C GLU A 99 -7.61 3.22 28.50
N GLU A 100 -6.91 2.32 29.17
CA GLU A 100 -5.46 2.41 29.35
C GLU A 100 -4.69 2.38 28.01
N THR A 101 -5.09 1.51 27.08
CA THR A 101 -4.49 1.47 25.74
C THR A 101 -4.71 2.77 24.99
N ILE A 102 -5.92 3.32 25.03
CA ILE A 102 -6.25 4.57 24.37
C ILE A 102 -5.50 5.74 25.01
N ASN A 103 -5.47 5.83 26.34
CA ASN A 103 -4.76 6.90 27.05
C ASN A 103 -3.27 6.90 26.72
N ARG A 104 -2.63 5.73 26.71
CA ARG A 104 -1.22 5.58 26.31
C ARG A 104 -0.97 6.10 24.90
N TRP A 105 -1.82 5.73 23.94
CA TRP A 105 -1.65 6.17 22.56
C TRP A 105 -1.98 7.64 22.34
N LEU A 106 -3.01 8.18 22.99
CA LEU A 106 -3.30 9.63 22.96
C LEU A 106 -2.14 10.44 23.52
N PHE A 107 -1.56 10.00 24.66
CA PHE A 107 -0.36 10.61 25.22
C PHE A 107 0.81 10.60 24.23
N ASN A 108 1.14 9.42 23.67
CA ASN A 108 2.24 9.29 22.70
C ASN A 108 2.04 10.18 21.46
N LEU A 109 0.82 10.25 20.95
CA LEU A 109 0.47 11.05 19.77
C LEU A 109 0.53 12.56 20.04
N LEU A 110 0.16 13.01 21.25
CA LEU A 110 0.34 14.40 21.69
C LEU A 110 1.84 14.75 21.76
N GLN A 111 2.65 13.88 22.37
CA GLN A 111 4.10 14.06 22.54
C GLN A 111 4.90 14.04 21.21
N ALA A 112 4.28 13.63 20.11
CA ALA A 112 4.88 13.65 18.77
C ALA A 112 4.21 14.67 17.84
N ASP A 113 3.39 15.58 18.38
CA ASP A 113 2.66 16.59 17.61
C ASP A 113 1.83 16.02 16.45
N VAL A 114 1.35 14.77 16.57
CA VAL A 114 0.46 14.14 15.58
C VAL A 114 -0.99 14.62 15.80
N ILE A 115 -1.36 14.77 17.06
CA ILE A 115 -2.68 15.25 17.48
C ILE A 115 -2.54 16.47 18.39
N SER A 116 -3.64 17.19 18.57
CA SER A 116 -3.75 18.31 19.52
C SER A 116 -5.00 18.14 20.38
N ILE A 117 -4.99 18.78 21.56
CA ILE A 117 -6.15 18.84 22.45
C ILE A 117 -6.79 20.23 22.35
N THR A 118 -8.10 20.28 22.23
CA THR A 118 -8.88 21.54 22.23
C THR A 118 -9.09 22.02 23.67
N PRO A 119 -9.49 23.29 23.88
CA PRO A 119 -9.81 23.80 25.23
C PRO A 119 -10.87 22.96 25.96
N ASN A 120 -11.76 22.30 25.22
CA ASN A 120 -12.83 21.45 25.76
C ASN A 120 -12.38 19.98 25.96
N GLY A 121 -11.07 19.70 25.90
CA GLY A 121 -10.53 18.35 26.13
C GLY A 121 -10.76 17.34 25.00
N CYS A 122 -11.14 17.80 23.80
CA CYS A 122 -11.33 16.94 22.63
C CYS A 122 -10.06 16.87 21.78
N TYR A 123 -9.93 15.85 20.94
CA TYR A 123 -8.74 15.61 20.12
C TYR A 123 -8.98 15.95 18.65
N THR A 124 -7.99 16.58 18.02
CA THR A 124 -7.93 16.83 16.57
C THR A 124 -6.59 16.38 16.02
N ILE A 125 -6.47 16.26 14.69
CA ILE A 125 -5.16 16.17 14.05
C ILE A 125 -4.45 17.52 14.21
N ASN A 126 -3.16 17.50 14.56
CA ASN A 126 -2.36 18.72 14.68
C ASN A 126 -2.27 19.44 13.33
N GLU A 127 -2.42 20.77 13.30
CA GLU A 127 -2.41 21.55 12.05
C GLU A 127 -1.10 21.41 11.27
N LYS A 128 0.03 21.28 11.98
CA LYS A 128 1.36 21.10 11.38
C LYS A 128 1.63 19.67 10.93
N PHE A 129 0.84 18.70 11.39
CA PHE A 129 0.96 17.31 10.96
C PHE A 129 0.24 17.11 9.62
N ASN A 130 1.01 16.79 8.59
CA ASN A 130 0.53 16.55 7.24
C ASN A 130 1.02 15.19 6.75
N ILE A 131 0.09 14.40 6.22
CA ILE A 131 0.39 13.14 5.55
C ILE A 131 0.34 13.43 4.05
N PRO A 132 1.42 13.18 3.31
CA PRO A 132 1.43 13.46 1.88
C PRO A 132 0.45 12.57 1.12
N THR A 133 0.01 13.10 -0.01
CA THR A 133 -0.83 12.38 -0.97
C THR A 133 0.03 11.38 -1.72
N ILE A 134 -0.11 10.11 -1.36
CA ILE A 134 0.58 8.99 -2.00
C ILE A 134 -0.45 8.06 -2.62
N GLU A 135 -0.23 7.73 -3.89
CA GLU A 135 -1.03 6.73 -4.59
C GLU A 135 -0.33 5.38 -4.57
N LEU A 136 -1.00 4.38 -4.00
CA LEU A 136 -0.44 3.05 -3.80
C LEU A 136 -1.01 2.06 -4.82
N TYR A 137 -0.11 1.38 -5.51
CA TYR A 137 -0.40 0.28 -6.42
C TYR A 137 0.15 -0.99 -5.78
N ALA A 138 -0.73 -1.92 -5.40
CA ALA A 138 -0.33 -3.20 -4.82
C ALA A 138 -0.38 -4.30 -5.88
N TYR A 139 0.60 -5.20 -5.85
CA TYR A 139 0.72 -6.30 -6.79
C TYR A 139 0.91 -7.62 -6.03
N GLU A 140 0.11 -8.61 -6.37
CA GLU A 140 0.31 -10.01 -5.99
C GLU A 140 0.92 -10.77 -7.18
N VAL A 141 2.04 -11.44 -6.96
CA VAL A 141 2.73 -12.22 -7.98
C VAL A 141 2.47 -13.71 -7.75
N LYS A 142 2.01 -14.42 -8.78
CA LYS A 142 1.81 -15.88 -8.71
C LYS A 142 2.24 -16.56 -9.99
N LEU A 143 2.90 -17.72 -9.88
CA LEU A 143 3.26 -18.50 -11.05
C LEU A 143 2.06 -19.17 -11.73
N SER A 144 1.01 -19.56 -10.99
CA SER A 144 -0.10 -20.34 -11.57
C SER A 144 -1.46 -20.22 -10.88
N ASN A 145 -1.52 -20.12 -9.55
CA ASN A 145 -2.78 -20.12 -8.80
C ASN A 145 -3.48 -18.75 -8.79
N TRP A 146 -4.10 -18.41 -9.92
CA TRP A 146 -4.76 -17.11 -10.13
C TRP A 146 -5.92 -16.87 -9.15
N LYS A 147 -6.63 -17.91 -8.70
CA LYS A 147 -7.75 -17.76 -7.75
C LYS A 147 -7.26 -17.25 -6.40
N ARG A 148 -6.17 -17.85 -5.90
CA ARG A 148 -5.51 -17.42 -4.68
C ARG A 148 -4.94 -16.00 -4.84
N ALA A 149 -4.30 -15.73 -5.99
CA ALA A 149 -3.78 -14.40 -6.31
C ALA A 149 -4.87 -13.33 -6.28
N LEU A 150 -6.02 -13.60 -6.93
CA LEU A 150 -7.17 -12.70 -6.97
C LEU A 150 -7.74 -12.47 -5.57
N TYR A 151 -7.85 -13.51 -4.75
CA TYR A 151 -8.28 -13.38 -3.36
C TYR A 151 -7.34 -12.46 -2.57
N GLN A 152 -6.02 -12.69 -2.62
CA GLN A 152 -5.02 -11.87 -1.93
C GLN A 152 -5.05 -10.41 -2.43
N ALA A 153 -4.98 -10.21 -3.75
CA ALA A 153 -5.07 -8.89 -4.36
C ALA A 153 -6.38 -8.16 -4.01
N SER A 154 -7.49 -8.88 -3.83
CA SER A 154 -8.75 -8.26 -3.41
C SER A 154 -8.68 -7.65 -1.99
N GLN A 155 -7.83 -8.20 -1.11
CA GLN A 155 -7.62 -7.68 0.23
C GLN A 155 -6.83 -6.36 0.20
N TYR A 156 -5.93 -6.17 -0.77
CA TYR A 156 -5.09 -4.97 -0.88
C TYR A 156 -5.88 -3.69 -1.11
N LYS A 157 -7.13 -3.79 -1.61
CA LYS A 157 -8.10 -2.69 -1.67
C LYS A 157 -8.38 -2.03 -0.30
N GLY A 158 -7.99 -2.69 0.78
CA GLY A 158 -7.92 -2.13 2.12
C GLY A 158 -7.08 -0.88 2.24
N PHE A 159 -5.88 -0.93 1.66
CA PHE A 159 -4.84 0.08 1.82
C PHE A 159 -4.40 0.72 0.49
N SER A 160 -4.62 0.07 -0.66
CA SER A 160 -4.13 0.54 -1.96
C SER A 160 -5.22 1.21 -2.81
N ASN A 161 -4.78 2.09 -3.72
CA ASN A 161 -5.65 2.74 -4.69
C ASN A 161 -5.93 1.85 -5.91
N TYR A 162 -4.97 0.98 -6.22
CA TYR A 162 -5.07 -0.03 -7.26
C TYR A 162 -4.50 -1.35 -6.73
N SER A 163 -5.05 -2.46 -7.22
CA SER A 163 -4.57 -3.80 -6.91
C SER A 163 -4.50 -4.63 -8.18
N TYR A 164 -3.44 -5.41 -8.33
CA TYR A 164 -3.15 -6.21 -9.51
C TYR A 164 -2.71 -7.62 -9.13
N VAL A 165 -3.01 -8.56 -10.01
CA VAL A 165 -2.34 -9.85 -10.09
C VAL A 165 -1.37 -9.83 -11.26
N VAL A 166 -0.14 -10.31 -11.02
CA VAL A 166 0.91 -10.44 -12.01
C VAL A 166 1.21 -11.93 -12.19
N MET A 167 1.17 -12.39 -13.43
CA MET A 167 1.36 -13.80 -13.77
C MET A 167 2.19 -13.97 -15.04
N PRO A 168 2.92 -15.09 -15.18
CA PRO A 168 3.67 -15.37 -16.39
C PRO A 168 2.73 -15.80 -17.52
N ALA A 169 3.06 -15.44 -18.76
CA ALA A 169 2.30 -15.79 -19.96
C ALA A 169 1.99 -17.29 -20.06
N LYS A 170 2.95 -18.15 -19.68
CA LYS A 170 2.81 -19.61 -19.67
C LYS A 170 1.59 -20.11 -18.85
N HIS A 171 1.19 -19.39 -17.81
CA HIS A 171 0.14 -19.82 -16.87
C HIS A 171 -1.05 -18.85 -16.79
N ILE A 172 -1.11 -17.83 -17.65
CA ILE A 172 -2.14 -16.78 -17.62
C ILE A 172 -3.51 -17.28 -18.10
N ASN A 173 -3.55 -18.27 -18.99
CA ASN A 173 -4.76 -18.65 -19.73
C ASN A 173 -5.99 -18.93 -18.84
N PRO A 174 -5.90 -19.66 -17.71
CA PRO A 174 -7.02 -19.85 -16.81
C PRO A 174 -7.56 -18.53 -16.23
N ALA A 175 -6.69 -17.56 -15.93
CA ALA A 175 -7.08 -16.24 -15.45
C ALA A 175 -7.80 -15.43 -16.54
N VAL A 176 -7.30 -15.46 -17.77
CA VAL A 176 -7.93 -14.80 -18.94
C VAL A 176 -9.32 -15.35 -19.23
N LYS A 177 -9.48 -16.68 -19.20
CA LYS A 177 -10.80 -17.33 -19.36
C LYS A 177 -11.80 -16.91 -18.28
N ASN A 178 -11.32 -16.43 -17.14
CA ASN A 178 -12.12 -15.99 -16.00
C ASN A 178 -11.96 -14.48 -15.72
N ILE A 179 -11.71 -13.68 -16.77
CA ILE A 179 -11.44 -12.24 -16.63
C ILE A 179 -12.57 -11.49 -15.91
N GLU A 180 -13.81 -11.98 -15.98
CA GLU A 180 -14.94 -11.38 -15.28
C GLU A 180 -14.78 -11.40 -13.76
N ALA A 181 -14.12 -12.43 -13.20
CA ALA A 181 -13.81 -12.47 -11.77
C ALA A 181 -12.89 -11.30 -11.34
N PHE A 182 -11.96 -10.91 -12.21
CA PHE A 182 -11.08 -9.75 -12.00
C PHE A 182 -11.87 -8.44 -12.11
N ARG A 183 -12.79 -8.36 -13.07
CA ARG A 183 -13.67 -7.20 -13.29
C ARG A 183 -14.56 -6.92 -12.08
N ILE A 184 -15.32 -7.92 -11.63
CA ILE A 184 -16.22 -7.83 -10.47
C ILE A 184 -15.45 -7.44 -9.19
N ASN A 185 -14.22 -7.94 -9.05
CA ASN A 185 -13.39 -7.60 -7.90
C ASN A 185 -12.62 -6.28 -8.06
N ASN A 186 -12.68 -5.62 -9.21
CA ASN A 186 -11.85 -4.47 -9.55
C ASN A 186 -10.36 -4.68 -9.23
N VAL A 187 -9.83 -5.83 -9.65
CA VAL A 187 -8.42 -6.22 -9.53
C VAL A 187 -7.85 -6.36 -10.92
N GLY A 188 -6.73 -5.70 -11.21
CA GLY A 188 -6.08 -5.78 -12.51
C GLY A 188 -5.42 -7.14 -12.76
N LEU A 189 -5.21 -7.45 -14.03
CA LEU A 189 -4.46 -8.64 -14.44
C LEU A 189 -3.36 -8.23 -15.41
N ILE A 190 -2.12 -8.57 -15.06
CA ILE A 190 -0.92 -8.29 -15.84
C ILE A 190 -0.27 -9.62 -16.22
N GLN A 191 0.02 -9.77 -17.50
CA GLN A 191 0.81 -10.84 -18.06
C GLN A 191 2.25 -10.38 -18.23
N VAL A 192 3.21 -11.22 -17.86
CA VAL A 192 4.64 -11.01 -18.12
C VAL A 192 5.18 -12.14 -18.99
N GLU A 193 5.80 -11.79 -20.10
CA GLU A 193 6.48 -12.73 -20.99
C GLU A 193 7.86 -13.09 -20.43
N GLU A 194 8.40 -14.24 -20.83
CA GLU A 194 9.79 -14.62 -20.49
C GLU A 194 10.84 -13.65 -21.03
N SER A 195 10.49 -12.88 -22.08
CA SER A 195 11.30 -11.78 -22.60
C SER A 195 11.36 -10.56 -21.66
N GLY A 196 10.55 -10.55 -20.61
CA GLY A 196 10.35 -9.41 -19.72
C GLY A 196 9.28 -8.44 -20.21
N SER A 197 8.77 -8.54 -21.44
CA SER A 197 7.67 -7.67 -21.87
C SER A 197 6.40 -7.92 -21.06
N GLN A 198 5.65 -6.85 -20.76
CA GLN A 198 4.43 -6.91 -19.95
C GLN A 198 3.20 -6.44 -20.73
N LYS A 199 2.06 -7.07 -20.47
CA LYS A 199 0.77 -6.71 -21.05
C LYS A 199 -0.29 -6.64 -19.96
N VAL A 200 -0.92 -5.47 -19.81
CA VAL A 200 -2.08 -5.30 -18.94
C VAL A 200 -3.31 -5.86 -19.66
N LEU A 201 -3.80 -7.01 -19.21
CA LEU A 201 -4.98 -7.68 -19.77
C LEU A 201 -6.28 -7.09 -19.25
N TYR A 202 -6.27 -6.60 -18.01
CA TYR A 202 -7.36 -5.81 -17.45
C TYR A 202 -6.80 -4.75 -16.52
N LYS A 203 -7.25 -3.50 -16.71
CA LYS A 203 -6.88 -2.35 -15.90
C LYS A 203 -8.04 -2.03 -14.93
N PRO A 204 -7.80 -2.06 -13.61
CA PRO A 204 -8.82 -1.72 -12.62
C PRO A 204 -9.04 -0.21 -12.57
N THR A 205 -10.21 0.20 -12.10
CA THR A 205 -10.51 1.60 -11.81
C THR A 205 -9.90 1.99 -10.46
N LYS A 206 -9.54 3.27 -10.33
CA LYS A 206 -9.02 3.80 -9.06
C LYS A 206 -10.08 3.71 -7.98
N ILE A 207 -9.66 3.27 -6.79
CA ILE A 207 -10.51 3.33 -5.60
C ILE A 207 -9.91 4.19 -4.50
N LYS A 208 -10.79 4.66 -3.60
CA LYS A 208 -10.37 5.09 -2.27
C LYS A 208 -10.17 3.83 -1.42
N PRO A 209 -9.03 3.68 -0.72
CA PRO A 209 -8.79 2.55 0.17
C PRO A 209 -9.95 2.35 1.15
N LYS A 210 -10.40 1.10 1.31
CA LYS A 210 -11.60 0.78 2.11
C LYS A 210 -11.41 1.04 3.60
N LYS A 211 -10.17 1.06 4.09
CA LYS A 211 -9.82 1.24 5.50
C LYS A 211 -8.74 2.30 5.62
N LYS A 212 -9.13 3.48 6.14
CA LYS A 212 -8.21 4.61 6.31
C LYS A 212 -6.99 4.25 7.15
N SER A 213 -7.16 3.47 8.23
CA SER A 213 -6.04 3.03 9.08
C SER A 213 -5.03 2.15 8.34
N PHE A 214 -5.47 1.20 7.51
CA PHE A 214 -4.56 0.38 6.71
C PHE A 214 -3.86 1.19 5.63
N HIS A 215 -4.55 2.15 5.01
CA HIS A 215 -3.91 3.07 4.08
C HIS A 215 -2.83 3.93 4.74
N LEU A 216 -3.07 4.43 5.97
CA LEU A 216 -2.07 5.16 6.75
C LEU A 216 -0.84 4.31 7.04
N ILE A 217 -1.02 3.02 7.36
CA ILE A 217 0.09 2.08 7.56
C ILE A 217 0.88 1.88 6.27
N GLY A 218 0.19 1.71 5.13
CA GLY A 218 0.83 1.62 3.82
C GLY A 218 1.66 2.86 3.48
N ILE A 219 1.10 4.06 3.72
CA ILE A 219 1.83 5.33 3.59
C ILE A 219 3.04 5.36 4.52
N ALA A 220 2.90 4.92 5.77
CA ALA A 220 4.00 4.93 6.73
C ALA A 220 5.15 3.99 6.34
N HIS A 221 4.86 2.87 5.68
CA HIS A 221 5.90 2.03 5.07
C HIS A 221 6.65 2.77 3.97
N VAL A 222 5.93 3.46 3.08
CA VAL A 222 6.54 4.28 2.01
C VAL A 222 7.45 5.36 2.59
N LEU A 223 6.95 6.14 3.55
CA LEU A 223 7.71 7.23 4.16
C LEU A 223 8.96 6.72 4.89
N HIS A 224 8.85 5.60 5.60
CA HIS A 224 10.00 4.98 6.27
C HIS A 224 11.07 4.51 5.28
N GLU A 225 10.66 3.97 4.12
CA GLU A 225 11.59 3.57 3.06
C GLU A 225 12.29 4.80 2.47
N MET A 226 11.57 5.91 2.25
CA MET A 226 12.16 7.17 1.81
C MET A 226 13.22 7.69 2.78
N ASP A 227 12.90 7.75 4.07
CA ASP A 227 13.86 8.19 5.10
C ASP A 227 15.12 7.31 5.11
N SER A 228 14.94 5.99 4.93
CA SER A 228 16.05 5.03 4.89
C SER A 228 16.96 5.21 3.68
N LEU A 229 16.43 5.70 2.56
CA LEU A 229 17.21 6.02 1.36
C LEU A 229 17.95 7.36 1.50
N ILE A 230 17.35 8.35 2.16
CA ILE A 230 17.98 9.66 2.40
C ILE A 230 19.16 9.52 3.36
N VAL A 231 19.04 8.72 4.42
CA VAL A 231 20.12 8.54 5.43
C VAL A 231 21.33 7.76 4.89
N LYS A 232 21.17 7.03 3.77
CA LYS A 232 22.27 6.27 3.13
C LYS A 232 23.13 7.12 2.18
N HIS A 233 22.85 8.42 2.04
CA HIS A 233 23.60 9.38 1.24
C HIS A 233 24.04 10.57 2.09
#